data_AF-A0A7V6GVA3-F1
#
_entry.id   AF-A0A7V6GVA3-F1
#
_cell.length_a   1.000
_cell.length_b   1.000
_cell.length_c   1.000
_cell.angle_alpha   90.00
_cell.angle_beta   90.00
_cell.angle_gamma   90.00
#
_symmetry.space_group_name_H-M   'P 1'
#
loop_
_entity.id
_entity.type
_entity.pdbx_description
1 polymer ?
#
loop_
_entity_poly.entity_id
_entity_poly.type
_entity_poly.pdbx_seq_one_letter_code
_entity_poly.pdbx_strand_id
1 'polypeptide(L)'
;MKYSIKKLYRAPIKTSIFILLIALSASALSISVGMWKYSYDSIKYSKDAFTTIGIVRELEFTEQIYVSSEEPKYDYELLGKVKQAAENSQYTKYTDRRKYLMGYSPDITSFIISGTRTRFYPYSYAIITGVCERIGFWRDSNYRAVFKIDKNDLNIFPLFVEKPGPRYNSDYILIGGTLLTNDLRFPFKVGEKYIIHAYMFGWDYEEGMFSGRLDYNGTLGPDVGVYGDLYTLSEEEKKERPEIDRDKVWRVFDDSTHPFQALSTDAQSLLDSEDQKWNRLVDNCEITKHSMEILLTDDMYSMYPFNAGDSYIDRGRAISKDEYEQGAKVCVISAPVSVTNDLRVGDRIKLSVYESDFTVDSKMIIRKDTGQPESNEDYFAPLGYRGQDFITEVEYEIIGAYTNKGSGDRGELTLSNNVLIAPSKSIEGDFNTKPIVAELRRAGDGKVRSVKKERTSIPGSFSVVIENGKTEEFEKEMEALGYGGMFYYFDQNYSEIAGKLDGYMKT
;
A
#
# COMPACT_ATOMS: atom_id res chain seq x y z
N MET A 1 -64.36 -29.77 -37.66
CA MET A 1 -64.50 -29.23 -36.29
C MET A 1 -65.94 -28.90 -35.81
N LYS A 2 -67.02 -29.14 -36.60
CA LYS A 2 -68.42 -28.85 -36.18
C LYS A 2 -69.15 -29.95 -35.38
N TYR A 3 -68.61 -31.17 -35.32
CA TYR A 3 -69.24 -32.32 -34.63
C TYR A 3 -68.74 -32.59 -33.20
N SER A 4 -67.74 -31.84 -32.70
CA SER A 4 -67.12 -32.08 -31.39
C SER A 4 -67.85 -31.37 -30.23
N ILE A 5 -68.37 -30.17 -30.45
CA ILE A 5 -68.93 -29.30 -29.39
C ILE A 5 -70.29 -29.81 -28.86
N LYS A 6 -71.12 -30.45 -29.70
CA LYS A 6 -72.43 -30.97 -29.29
C LYS A 6 -72.35 -32.19 -28.36
N LYS A 7 -71.21 -32.88 -28.25
CA LYS A 7 -71.01 -33.99 -27.30
C LYS A 7 -70.68 -33.51 -25.88
N LEU A 8 -70.08 -32.33 -25.71
CA LEU A 8 -69.78 -31.76 -24.39
C LEU A 8 -71.04 -31.50 -23.56
N TYR A 9 -72.15 -31.12 -24.20
CA TYR A 9 -73.41 -30.81 -23.50
C TYR A 9 -74.18 -32.03 -22.94
N ARG A 10 -73.77 -33.27 -23.25
CA ARG A 10 -74.45 -34.49 -22.79
C ARG A 10 -73.89 -35.09 -21.49
N ALA A 11 -72.79 -34.54 -20.95
CA ALA A 11 -72.15 -35.03 -19.73
C ALA A 11 -71.53 -33.86 -18.92
N PRO A 12 -72.36 -32.99 -18.32
CA PRO A 12 -71.91 -31.73 -17.70
C PRO A 12 -70.82 -31.91 -16.64
N ILE A 13 -70.91 -32.99 -15.84
CA ILE A 13 -69.90 -33.34 -14.83
C ILE A 13 -68.54 -33.61 -15.48
N LYS A 14 -68.49 -34.35 -16.59
CA LYS A 14 -67.23 -34.64 -17.30
C LYS A 14 -66.61 -33.38 -17.88
N THR A 15 -67.43 -32.47 -18.42
CA THR A 15 -66.96 -31.18 -18.95
C THR A 15 -66.38 -30.29 -17.86
N SER A 16 -67.05 -30.17 -16.72
CA SER A 16 -66.53 -29.43 -15.56
C SER A 16 -65.21 -30.01 -15.05
N ILE A 17 -65.09 -31.35 -14.98
CA ILE A 17 -63.83 -32.03 -14.62
C ILE A 17 -62.72 -31.73 -15.62
N PHE A 18 -63.00 -31.75 -16.92
CA PHE A 18 -62.00 -31.42 -17.95
C PHE A 18 -61.52 -29.97 -17.86
N ILE A 19 -62.42 -29.01 -17.64
CA ILE A 19 -62.05 -27.60 -17.46
C ILE A 19 -61.18 -27.43 -16.20
N LEU A 20 -61.55 -28.10 -15.11
CA LEU A 20 -60.81 -28.04 -13.85
C LEU A 20 -59.41 -28.66 -14.01
N LEU A 21 -59.29 -29.78 -14.74
CA LEU A 21 -57.99 -30.40 -15.08
C LEU A 21 -57.13 -29.49 -15.95
N ILE A 22 -57.71 -28.81 -16.95
CA ILE A 22 -56.96 -27.85 -17.79
C ILE A 22 -56.47 -26.67 -16.95
N ALA A 23 -57.32 -26.14 -16.06
CA ALA A 23 -56.93 -25.05 -15.16
C ALA A 23 -55.81 -25.48 -14.21
N LEU A 24 -55.91 -26.68 -13.62
CA LEU A 24 -54.91 -27.23 -12.72
C LEU A 24 -53.58 -27.50 -13.44
N SER A 25 -53.63 -28.02 -14.67
CA SER A 25 -52.46 -28.19 -15.53
C SER A 25 -51.84 -26.85 -15.93
N ALA A 26 -52.64 -25.83 -16.24
CA ALA A 26 -52.14 -24.50 -16.56
C ALA A 26 -51.46 -23.84 -15.34
N SER A 27 -52.07 -23.94 -14.16
CA SER A 27 -51.46 -23.46 -12.91
C SER A 27 -50.17 -24.21 -12.59
N ALA A 28 -50.15 -25.54 -12.72
CA ALA A 28 -48.94 -26.33 -12.54
C ALA A 28 -47.84 -25.92 -13.52
N LEU A 29 -48.17 -25.69 -14.79
CA LEU A 29 -47.21 -25.21 -15.79
C LEU A 29 -46.67 -23.82 -15.43
N SER A 30 -47.52 -22.88 -15.00
CA SER A 30 -47.09 -21.55 -14.58
C SER A 30 -46.17 -21.59 -13.37
N ILE A 31 -46.46 -22.44 -12.38
CA ILE A 31 -45.60 -22.65 -11.21
C ILE A 31 -44.26 -23.26 -11.64
N SER A 32 -44.28 -24.30 -12.49
CA SER A 32 -43.05 -24.93 -12.99
C SER A 32 -42.17 -23.96 -13.79
N VAL A 33 -42.76 -23.14 -14.67
CA VAL A 33 -42.01 -22.11 -15.42
C VAL A 33 -41.46 -21.04 -14.47
N GLY A 34 -42.23 -20.62 -13.47
CA GLY A 34 -41.79 -19.68 -12.45
C GLY A 34 -40.61 -20.22 -11.63
N MET A 35 -40.69 -21.47 -11.18
CA MET A 35 -39.61 -22.16 -10.46
C MET A 35 -38.37 -22.35 -11.33
N TRP A 36 -38.54 -22.73 -12.60
CA TRP A 36 -37.43 -22.85 -13.55
C TRP A 36 -36.73 -21.50 -13.75
N LYS A 37 -37.50 -20.42 -13.98
CA LYS A 37 -36.94 -19.07 -14.13
C LYS A 37 -36.21 -18.62 -12.86
N TYR A 38 -36.80 -18.83 -11.69
CA TYR A 38 -36.17 -18.49 -10.41
C TYR A 38 -34.87 -19.28 -10.18
N SER A 39 -34.88 -20.59 -10.47
CA SER A 39 -33.68 -21.43 -10.38
C SER A 39 -32.60 -20.98 -11.35
N TYR A 40 -32.97 -20.67 -12.60
CA TYR A 40 -32.05 -20.16 -13.61
C TYR A 40 -31.43 -18.83 -13.18
N ASP A 41 -32.27 -17.87 -12.75
CA ASP A 41 -31.81 -16.56 -12.28
C ASP A 41 -30.93 -16.69 -11.02
N SER A 42 -31.26 -17.62 -10.11
CA SER A 42 -30.46 -17.90 -8.91
C SER A 42 -29.09 -18.50 -9.26
N ILE A 43 -29.02 -19.46 -10.18
CA ILE A 43 -27.75 -20.06 -10.62
C ILE A 43 -26.90 -19.02 -11.35
N LYS A 44 -27.53 -18.19 -12.19
CA LYS A 44 -26.87 -17.07 -12.85
C LYS A 44 -26.30 -16.09 -11.82
N TYR A 45 -27.10 -15.70 -10.82
CA TYR A 45 -26.64 -14.83 -9.74
C TYR A 45 -25.48 -15.47 -8.96
N SER A 46 -25.54 -16.77 -8.68
CA SER A 46 -24.42 -17.49 -8.05
C SER A 46 -23.15 -17.47 -8.90
N LYS A 47 -23.25 -17.58 -10.23
CA LYS A 47 -22.10 -17.47 -11.13
C LYS A 47 -21.55 -16.05 -11.23
N ASP A 48 -22.44 -15.06 -11.25
CA ASP A 48 -22.10 -13.64 -11.31
C ASP A 48 -21.49 -13.13 -9.99
N ALA A 49 -21.65 -13.88 -8.89
CA ALA A 49 -21.02 -13.58 -7.60
C ALA A 49 -19.51 -13.88 -7.56
N PHE A 50 -18.99 -14.66 -8.52
CA PHE A 50 -17.55 -14.92 -8.63
C PHE A 50 -16.91 -13.85 -9.51
N THR A 51 -15.70 -13.44 -9.15
CA THR A 51 -14.86 -12.58 -9.97
C THR A 51 -13.60 -13.35 -10.36
N THR A 52 -13.42 -13.56 -11.66
CA THR A 52 -12.18 -14.10 -12.21
C THR A 52 -11.28 -12.96 -12.66
N ILE A 53 -10.03 -12.96 -12.22
CA ILE A 53 -9.05 -11.92 -12.53
C ILE A 53 -7.78 -12.50 -13.14
N GLY A 54 -7.23 -11.75 -14.09
CA GLY A 54 -5.86 -11.87 -14.56
C GLY A 54 -5.05 -10.67 -14.05
N ILE A 55 -3.90 -10.93 -13.45
CA ILE A 55 -2.96 -9.87 -13.02
C ILE A 55 -1.65 -10.06 -13.76
N VAL A 56 -1.18 -9.03 -14.45
CA VAL A 56 0.12 -9.09 -15.14
C VAL A 56 1.22 -9.26 -14.09
N ARG A 57 2.17 -10.16 -14.35
CA ARG A 57 3.36 -10.40 -13.52
C ARG A 57 4.36 -9.26 -13.72
N GLU A 58 3.99 -8.03 -13.37
CA GLU A 58 4.74 -6.82 -13.72
C GLU A 58 6.19 -6.86 -13.21
N LEU A 59 6.42 -7.46 -12.04
CA LEU A 59 7.77 -7.64 -11.51
C LEU A 59 8.68 -8.48 -12.43
N GLU A 60 8.13 -9.41 -13.24
CA GLU A 60 8.90 -10.22 -14.20
C GLU A 60 9.39 -9.40 -15.43
N PHE A 61 8.90 -8.17 -15.61
CA PHE A 61 9.34 -7.21 -16.65
C PHE A 61 10.40 -6.23 -16.12
N THR A 62 10.62 -6.19 -14.81
CA THR A 62 11.49 -5.19 -14.17
C THR A 62 12.68 -5.83 -13.47
N GLU A 63 13.87 -5.27 -13.67
CA GLU A 63 15.09 -5.69 -12.97
C GLU A 63 14.94 -5.25 -11.52
N GLN A 64 14.93 -6.19 -10.56
CA GLN A 64 14.72 -5.90 -9.15
C GLN A 64 15.91 -5.14 -8.56
N ILE A 65 15.73 -4.34 -7.50
CA ILE A 65 16.79 -3.43 -7.03
C ILE A 65 17.90 -4.10 -6.19
N TYR A 66 17.70 -5.35 -5.75
CA TYR A 66 18.66 -6.05 -4.89
C TYR A 66 19.85 -6.61 -5.70
N VAL A 67 21.05 -6.61 -5.08
CA VAL A 67 22.34 -6.81 -5.79
C VAL A 67 22.45 -8.10 -6.60
N SER A 68 21.77 -9.14 -6.16
CA SER A 68 21.78 -10.48 -6.76
C SER A 68 20.46 -10.81 -7.45
N SER A 69 19.76 -9.81 -7.98
CA SER A 69 18.54 -10.02 -8.75
C SER A 69 18.82 -10.79 -10.03
N GLU A 70 17.93 -11.70 -10.38
CA GLU A 70 17.93 -12.33 -11.69
C GLU A 70 17.58 -11.29 -12.77
N GLU A 71 17.99 -11.56 -14.01
CA GLU A 71 17.55 -10.73 -15.13
C GLU A 71 16.02 -10.82 -15.28
N PRO A 72 15.36 -9.73 -15.71
CA PRO A 72 13.94 -9.77 -16.02
C PRO A 72 13.65 -10.88 -17.03
N LYS A 73 12.60 -11.63 -16.78
CA LYS A 73 12.17 -12.71 -17.67
C LYS A 73 11.61 -12.15 -18.98
N TYR A 74 11.06 -10.94 -18.95
CA TYR A 74 10.46 -10.26 -20.09
C TYR A 74 11.05 -8.86 -20.28
N ASP A 75 11.05 -8.39 -21.53
CA ASP A 75 11.45 -7.03 -21.89
C ASP A 75 10.40 -6.01 -21.40
N TYR A 76 10.86 -4.97 -20.70
CA TYR A 76 10.01 -3.92 -20.14
C TYR A 76 9.15 -3.22 -21.20
N GLU A 77 9.67 -3.06 -22.43
CA GLU A 77 8.96 -2.44 -23.55
C GLU A 77 7.71 -3.23 -24.01
N LEU A 78 7.59 -4.50 -23.59
CA LEU A 78 6.41 -5.32 -23.85
C LEU A 78 5.28 -5.05 -22.87
N LEU A 79 5.55 -4.50 -21.69
CA LEU A 79 4.57 -4.36 -20.61
C LEU A 79 3.31 -3.62 -21.06
N GLY A 80 3.47 -2.51 -21.78
CA GLY A 80 2.34 -1.74 -22.33
C GLY A 80 1.53 -2.53 -23.35
N LYS A 81 2.21 -3.31 -24.21
CA LYS A 81 1.56 -4.15 -25.24
C LYS A 81 0.78 -5.31 -24.63
N VAL A 82 1.33 -5.94 -23.59
CA VAL A 82 0.66 -7.02 -22.84
C VAL A 82 -0.61 -6.50 -22.17
N LYS A 83 -0.54 -5.34 -21.49
CA LYS A 83 -1.72 -4.71 -20.89
C LYS A 83 -2.78 -4.36 -21.93
N GLN A 84 -2.37 -3.82 -23.08
CA GLN A 84 -3.28 -3.50 -24.18
C GLN A 84 -3.91 -4.74 -24.83
N ALA A 85 -3.14 -5.83 -24.97
CA ALA A 85 -3.65 -7.09 -25.49
C ALA A 85 -4.69 -7.72 -24.56
N ALA A 86 -4.42 -7.73 -23.25
CA ALA A 86 -5.38 -8.19 -22.25
C ALA A 86 -6.67 -7.36 -22.26
N GLU A 87 -6.56 -6.04 -22.38
CA GLU A 87 -7.72 -5.14 -22.47
C GLU A 87 -8.59 -5.43 -23.70
N ASN A 88 -7.98 -5.80 -24.83
CA ASN A 88 -8.67 -6.06 -26.08
C ASN A 88 -9.14 -7.53 -26.26
N SER A 89 -8.87 -8.42 -25.30
CA SER A 89 -9.28 -9.82 -25.43
C SER A 89 -10.80 -9.96 -25.43
N GLN A 90 -11.31 -10.89 -26.24
CA GLN A 90 -12.74 -11.18 -26.30
C GLN A 90 -13.32 -11.77 -25.00
N TYR A 91 -12.46 -12.28 -24.12
CA TYR A 91 -12.85 -12.86 -22.82
C TYR A 91 -12.75 -11.85 -21.67
N THR A 92 -12.29 -10.63 -21.96
CA THR A 92 -12.19 -9.53 -21.00
C THR A 92 -13.55 -8.85 -20.85
N LYS A 93 -14.05 -8.81 -19.62
CA LYS A 93 -15.26 -8.03 -19.28
C LYS A 93 -14.94 -6.55 -19.17
N TYR A 94 -13.85 -6.23 -18.45
CA TYR A 94 -13.32 -4.88 -18.27
C TYR A 94 -11.92 -4.95 -17.66
N THR A 95 -11.20 -3.84 -17.65
CA THR A 95 -9.93 -3.70 -16.93
C THR A 95 -10.10 -2.74 -15.76
N ASP A 96 -9.30 -2.93 -14.72
CA ASP A 96 -9.20 -2.02 -13.59
C ASP A 96 -7.77 -1.47 -13.54
N ARG A 97 -7.68 -0.13 -13.59
CA ARG A 97 -6.44 0.65 -13.59
C ARG A 97 -6.39 1.50 -12.34
N ARG A 98 -5.73 0.98 -11.31
CA ARG A 98 -5.70 1.57 -9.99
C ARG A 98 -4.76 2.77 -9.92
N LYS A 99 -5.20 3.81 -9.23
CA LYS A 99 -4.43 5.04 -8.98
C LYS A 99 -4.23 5.22 -7.48
N TYR A 100 -3.06 5.70 -7.11
CA TYR A 100 -2.64 5.94 -5.74
C TYR A 100 -2.44 7.43 -5.51
N LEU A 101 -3.19 7.96 -4.55
CA LEU A 101 -3.06 9.33 -4.09
C LEU A 101 -2.83 9.33 -2.57
N MET A 102 -2.62 10.51 -2.01
CA MET A 102 -2.64 10.72 -0.57
C MET A 102 -3.77 11.69 -0.22
N GLY A 103 -4.41 11.47 0.92
CA GLY A 103 -5.42 12.36 1.47
C GLY A 103 -5.00 12.83 2.86
N TYR A 104 -4.80 14.13 3.01
CA TYR A 104 -4.54 14.79 4.29
C TYR A 104 -5.85 15.18 4.98
N SER A 105 -5.95 14.90 6.27
CA SER A 105 -6.99 15.44 7.13
C SER A 105 -6.42 15.72 8.52
N PRO A 106 -6.52 16.95 9.04
CA PRO A 106 -5.96 17.28 10.36
C PRO A 106 -6.56 16.44 11.50
N ASP A 107 -7.79 15.95 11.32
CA ASP A 107 -8.52 15.18 12.33
C ASP A 107 -8.17 13.69 12.32
N ILE A 108 -7.33 13.24 11.40
CA ILE A 108 -6.96 11.83 11.23
C ILE A 108 -5.49 11.64 11.49
N THR A 109 -5.10 10.58 12.20
CA THR A 109 -3.72 10.11 12.29
C THR A 109 -3.57 8.75 11.61
N SER A 110 -2.44 8.53 10.94
CA SER A 110 -2.11 7.23 10.36
C SER A 110 -1.93 6.16 11.45
N PHE A 111 -2.35 4.93 11.17
CA PHE A 111 -2.11 3.77 12.03
C PHE A 111 -0.66 3.30 11.89
N ILE A 112 0.07 3.30 13.01
CA ILE A 112 1.45 2.83 13.06
C ILE A 112 1.78 2.25 14.44
N ILE A 113 2.44 1.09 14.46
CA ILE A 113 2.87 0.42 15.71
C ILE A 113 4.40 0.26 15.82
N SER A 114 5.12 0.53 14.72
CA SER A 114 6.57 0.51 14.61
C SER A 114 7.00 1.28 13.35
N GLY A 115 8.29 1.55 13.20
CA GLY A 115 8.87 2.15 12.00
C GLY A 115 9.18 1.19 10.87
N THR A 116 8.57 0.01 10.81
CA THR A 116 8.91 -0.96 9.76
C THR A 116 8.58 -0.40 8.38
N ARG A 117 9.59 -0.21 7.53
CA ARG A 117 9.46 0.51 6.24
C ARG A 117 8.46 -0.15 5.29
N THR A 118 8.51 -1.47 5.18
CA THR A 118 7.61 -2.26 4.34
C THR A 118 6.13 -2.05 4.66
N ARG A 119 5.82 -1.64 5.89
CA ARG A 119 4.45 -1.60 6.41
C ARG A 119 3.93 -0.19 6.64
N PHE A 120 4.77 0.67 7.20
CA PHE A 120 4.34 1.96 7.77
C PHE A 120 5.05 3.17 7.19
N TYR A 121 5.98 3.00 6.24
CA TYR A 121 6.51 4.16 5.54
C TYR A 121 5.39 4.87 4.77
N PRO A 122 5.31 6.21 4.80
CA PRO A 122 6.27 7.19 5.36
C PRO A 122 5.96 7.70 6.79
N TYR A 123 5.00 7.11 7.50
CA TYR A 123 4.36 7.70 8.69
C TYR A 123 5.19 7.72 9.99
N SER A 124 6.45 7.27 9.96
CA SER A 124 7.31 7.17 11.16
C SER A 124 8.33 8.30 11.31
N TYR A 125 8.29 9.31 10.43
CA TYR A 125 9.08 10.52 10.63
C TYR A 125 8.60 11.29 11.87
N ALA A 126 9.53 11.94 12.55
CA ALA A 126 9.31 12.69 13.76
C ALA A 126 10.10 14.00 13.77
N ILE A 127 9.53 15.02 14.42
CA ILE A 127 10.20 16.23 14.86
C ILE A 127 10.36 16.13 16.38
N ILE A 128 11.58 16.26 16.86
CA ILE A 128 11.91 16.03 18.27
C ILE A 128 12.67 17.25 18.78
N THR A 129 12.20 17.82 19.88
CA THR A 129 12.96 18.82 20.63
C THR A 129 13.43 18.23 21.95
N GLY A 130 14.70 18.41 22.27
CA GLY A 130 15.25 17.82 23.49
C GLY A 130 16.69 18.17 23.78
N VAL A 131 17.11 17.90 25.02
CA VAL A 131 18.48 18.10 25.50
C VAL A 131 19.26 16.80 25.34
N CYS A 132 20.44 16.87 24.71
CA CYS A 132 21.33 15.72 24.63
C CYS A 132 21.89 15.41 26.02
N GLU A 133 21.56 14.24 26.58
CA GLU A 133 22.00 13.82 27.91
C GLU A 133 23.23 12.91 27.86
N ARG A 134 23.34 12.12 26.78
CA ARG A 134 24.42 11.16 26.60
C ARG A 134 24.65 10.94 25.13
N ILE A 135 25.91 10.85 24.73
CA ILE A 135 26.30 10.40 23.39
C ILE A 135 27.48 9.45 23.49
N GLY A 136 27.49 8.45 22.63
CA GLY A 136 28.58 7.49 22.57
C GLY A 136 28.64 6.78 21.22
N PHE A 137 29.76 6.11 21.00
CA PHE A 137 29.96 5.26 19.83
C PHE A 137 29.08 4.01 19.91
N TRP A 138 28.64 3.50 18.75
CA TRP A 138 27.94 2.23 18.66
C TRP A 138 28.42 1.42 17.44
N ARG A 139 28.32 0.10 17.49
CA ARG A 139 28.96 -0.75 16.47
C ARG A 139 28.25 -0.73 15.12
N ASP A 140 26.92 -0.58 15.09
CA ASP A 140 26.13 -0.62 13.85
C ASP A 140 25.59 0.77 13.40
N SER A 141 26.04 1.85 14.06
CA SER A 141 25.88 3.26 13.68
C SER A 141 27.01 4.05 14.32
N ASN A 142 27.61 5.03 13.63
CA ASN A 142 28.81 5.71 14.12
C ASN A 142 28.61 6.39 15.50
N TYR A 143 27.39 6.72 15.88
CA TYR A 143 27.06 7.08 17.25
C TYR A 143 25.58 6.77 17.59
N ARG A 144 25.29 6.81 18.89
CA ARG A 144 23.95 6.87 19.47
C ARG A 144 23.91 8.02 20.49
N ALA A 145 22.89 8.86 20.40
CA ALA A 145 22.64 9.98 21.30
C ALA A 145 21.30 9.79 22.01
N VAL A 146 21.28 9.96 23.33
CA VAL A 146 20.07 9.94 24.14
C VAL A 146 19.64 11.38 24.41
N PHE A 147 18.41 11.69 24.03
CA PHE A 147 17.80 12.99 24.28
C PHE A 147 16.73 12.87 25.35
N LYS A 148 16.76 13.78 26.31
CA LYS A 148 15.60 14.06 27.16
C LYS A 148 14.66 14.98 26.38
N ILE A 149 13.46 14.51 26.11
CA ILE A 149 12.48 15.24 25.31
C ILE A 149 11.98 16.46 26.08
N ASP A 150 11.97 17.62 25.44
CA ASP A 150 11.32 18.81 25.96
C ASP A 150 9.84 18.78 25.58
N LYS A 151 9.02 18.18 26.45
CA LYS A 151 7.58 17.99 26.21
C LYS A 151 6.78 19.29 26.14
N ASN A 152 7.37 20.42 26.52
CA ASN A 152 6.72 21.73 26.46
C ASN A 152 7.08 22.50 25.18
N ASP A 153 7.97 21.96 24.35
CA ASP A 153 8.36 22.53 23.06
C ASP A 153 7.79 21.67 21.91
N LEU A 154 8.03 22.09 20.66
CA LEU A 154 7.49 21.43 19.47
C LEU A 154 7.96 19.98 19.38
N ASN A 155 7.02 19.05 19.30
CA ASN A 155 7.28 17.66 18.98
C ASN A 155 6.17 17.12 18.08
N ILE A 156 6.57 16.40 17.03
CA ILE A 156 5.68 15.62 16.19
C ILE A 156 6.19 14.19 16.25
N PHE A 157 5.37 13.27 16.75
CA PHE A 157 5.79 11.89 16.96
C PHE A 157 4.85 10.93 16.23
N PRO A 158 5.33 9.75 15.81
CA PRO A 158 4.41 8.70 15.36
C PRO A 158 3.56 8.20 16.52
N LEU A 159 2.38 7.66 16.21
CA LEU A 159 1.36 7.28 17.18
C LEU A 159 1.88 6.40 18.34
N PHE A 160 2.79 5.45 18.04
CA PHE A 160 3.33 4.53 19.04
C PHE A 160 4.27 5.20 20.06
N VAL A 161 4.80 6.39 19.77
CA VAL A 161 5.60 7.21 20.69
C VAL A 161 4.71 8.20 21.45
N GLU A 162 3.69 8.77 20.80
CA GLU A 162 2.73 9.70 21.43
C GLU A 162 1.82 9.03 22.44
N LYS A 163 1.33 7.84 22.09
CA LYS A 163 0.44 7.03 22.91
C LYS A 163 1.12 5.71 23.26
N PRO A 164 2.23 5.75 24.02
CA PRO A 164 2.96 4.55 24.38
C PRO A 164 2.10 3.69 25.31
N GLY A 165 2.27 2.37 25.22
CA GLY A 165 1.69 1.46 26.22
C GLY A 165 2.21 1.78 27.64
N PRO A 166 1.50 1.37 28.71
CA PRO A 166 1.76 1.80 30.09
C PRO A 166 3.12 1.38 30.67
N ARG A 167 3.88 0.52 29.95
CA ARG A 167 5.20 0.04 30.35
C ARG A 167 6.36 0.78 29.68
N TYR A 168 6.06 1.71 28.78
CA TYR A 168 7.05 2.37 27.93
C TYR A 168 7.19 3.84 28.35
N ASN A 169 8.43 4.25 28.62
CA ASN A 169 8.79 5.63 28.95
C ASN A 169 9.00 6.44 27.67
N SER A 170 8.36 7.60 27.56
CA SER A 170 8.52 8.56 26.45
C SER A 170 9.19 9.87 26.89
N ASP A 171 9.90 9.88 28.02
CA ASP A 171 10.71 11.04 28.46
C ASP A 171 12.06 11.11 27.72
N TYR A 172 12.54 9.96 27.24
CA TYR A 172 13.83 9.83 26.59
C TYR A 172 13.71 9.12 25.26
N ILE A 173 14.59 9.48 24.33
CA ILE A 173 14.65 8.90 23.01
C ILE A 173 16.08 8.71 22.56
N LEU A 174 16.33 7.58 21.91
CA LEU A 174 17.63 7.19 21.39
C LEU A 174 17.68 7.48 19.89
N ILE A 175 18.58 8.37 19.48
CA ILE A 175 18.78 8.71 18.07
C ILE A 175 20.16 8.23 17.63
N GLY A 176 20.16 7.31 16.67
CA GLY A 176 21.37 6.84 16.01
C GLY A 176 21.67 7.62 14.72
N GLY A 177 22.93 7.65 14.33
CA GLY A 177 23.33 8.16 13.03
C GLY A 177 24.69 7.62 12.58
N THR A 178 24.92 7.66 11.27
CA THR A 178 26.20 7.27 10.67
C THR A 178 27.09 8.45 10.30
N LEU A 179 26.58 9.66 10.09
CA LEU A 179 27.45 10.78 9.71
C LEU A 179 28.08 11.49 10.92
N LEU A 180 29.41 11.50 10.94
CA LEU A 180 30.18 12.43 11.76
C LEU A 180 30.28 13.80 11.07
N THR A 181 30.55 14.84 11.85
CA THR A 181 30.86 16.18 11.33
C THR A 181 32.12 16.16 10.47
N ASN A 182 32.36 17.22 9.69
CA ASN A 182 33.53 17.30 8.82
C ASN A 182 34.87 17.21 9.59
N ASP A 183 34.89 17.61 10.87
CA ASP A 183 36.04 17.45 11.77
C ASP A 183 36.03 16.13 12.58
N LEU A 184 35.29 15.13 12.09
CA LEU A 184 35.18 13.77 12.64
C LEU A 184 34.63 13.72 14.06
N ARG A 185 33.83 14.70 14.49
CA ARG A 185 33.19 14.70 15.82
C ARG A 185 31.81 14.09 15.77
N PHE A 186 31.35 13.70 16.95
CA PHE A 186 29.93 13.45 17.12
C PHE A 186 29.15 14.74 16.87
N PRO A 187 27.99 14.66 16.19
CA PRO A 187 27.22 15.84 15.80
C PRO A 187 26.53 16.57 16.96
N PHE A 188 26.41 15.93 18.12
CA PHE A 188 25.73 16.47 19.28
C PHE A 188 26.68 16.68 20.45
N LYS A 189 26.37 17.68 21.27
CA LYS A 189 27.06 17.98 22.53
C LYS A 189 26.12 17.77 23.70
N VAL A 190 26.62 17.09 24.73
CA VAL A 190 25.88 16.87 25.97
C VAL A 190 25.57 18.21 26.64
N GLY A 191 24.32 18.37 27.08
CA GLY A 191 23.80 19.59 27.71
C GLY A 191 23.23 20.62 26.74
N GLU A 192 23.42 20.47 25.43
CA GLU A 192 22.80 21.34 24.43
C GLU A 192 21.41 20.83 24.02
N LYS A 193 20.51 21.78 23.73
CA LYS A 193 19.17 21.52 23.21
C LYS A 193 19.18 21.50 21.69
N TYR A 194 18.41 20.60 21.08
CA TYR A 194 18.33 20.43 19.64
C TYR A 194 16.88 20.30 19.18
N ILE A 195 16.62 20.70 17.93
CA ILE A 195 15.52 20.20 17.12
C ILE A 195 16.07 19.14 16.15
N ILE A 196 15.35 18.03 15.98
CA ILE A 196 15.82 16.84 15.27
C ILE A 196 14.69 16.32 14.38
N HIS A 197 14.99 16.09 13.10
CA HIS A 197 14.15 15.33 12.18
C HIS A 197 14.71 13.92 12.05
N ALA A 198 13.95 12.93 12.51
CA ALA A 198 14.39 11.53 12.57
C ALA A 198 13.28 10.59 12.12
N TYR A 199 13.66 9.40 11.68
CA TYR A 199 12.72 8.32 11.43
C TYR A 199 12.76 7.33 12.59
N MET A 200 11.61 7.10 13.23
CA MET A 200 11.47 6.28 14.42
C MET A 200 11.29 4.81 14.06
N PHE A 201 11.86 3.88 14.83
CA PHE A 201 11.71 2.42 14.63
C PHE A 201 10.76 1.75 15.60
N GLY A 202 10.77 2.17 16.86
CA GLY A 202 10.05 1.45 17.90
C GLY A 202 10.82 1.47 19.21
N TRP A 203 10.46 0.55 20.10
CA TRP A 203 11.09 0.41 21.40
C TRP A 203 12.41 -0.37 21.28
N ASP A 204 13.51 0.21 21.74
CA ASP A 204 14.77 -0.49 21.96
C ASP A 204 14.71 -1.15 23.35
N TYR A 205 14.66 -2.48 23.38
CA TYR A 205 14.54 -3.25 24.61
C TYR A 205 15.84 -3.29 25.43
N GLU A 206 17.00 -3.06 24.80
CA GLU A 206 18.29 -3.05 25.49
C GLU A 206 18.47 -1.72 26.24
N GLU A 207 18.12 -0.61 25.59
CA GLU A 207 18.22 0.73 26.17
C GLU A 207 16.99 1.12 27.00
N GLY A 208 15.86 0.42 26.83
CA GLY A 208 14.63 0.70 27.55
C GLY A 208 14.02 2.06 27.19
N MET A 209 14.08 2.43 25.91
CA MET A 209 13.51 3.68 25.38
C MET A 209 13.14 3.55 23.90
N PHE A 210 12.35 4.50 23.37
CA PHE A 210 12.11 4.57 21.94
C PHE A 210 13.39 4.92 21.18
N SER A 211 13.56 4.37 19.98
CA SER A 211 14.71 4.62 19.14
C SER A 211 14.35 4.99 17.71
N GLY A 212 15.21 5.80 17.11
CA GLY A 212 15.11 6.25 15.72
C GLY A 212 16.50 6.54 15.13
N ARG A 213 16.50 6.96 13.87
CA ARG A 213 17.71 7.31 13.13
C ARG A 213 17.54 8.57 12.31
N LEU A 214 18.63 9.34 12.20
CA LEU A 214 18.70 10.52 11.35
C LEU A 214 18.79 10.18 9.84
N ASP A 215 19.26 8.97 9.55
CA ASP A 215 19.74 8.54 8.24
C ASP A 215 18.95 7.36 7.66
N TYR A 216 17.73 7.11 8.15
CA TYR A 216 16.92 5.99 7.68
C TYR A 216 16.31 6.28 6.29
N ASN A 217 17.08 5.89 5.27
CA ASN A 217 16.67 5.76 3.86
C ASN A 217 16.10 7.02 3.18
N GLY A 218 16.88 8.11 3.16
CA GLY A 218 16.72 9.11 2.08
C GLY A 218 16.85 10.59 2.42
N THR A 219 17.29 10.97 3.62
CA THR A 219 18.08 12.21 3.75
C THR A 219 19.56 11.92 3.48
N LEU A 220 19.98 10.67 3.68
CA LEU A 220 21.33 10.19 3.40
C LEU A 220 21.35 8.82 2.70
N GLY A 221 20.24 8.11 2.48
CA GLY A 221 20.26 7.01 1.48
C GLY A 221 20.27 7.60 0.06
N PRO A 222 20.71 6.86 -0.97
CA PRO A 222 21.43 7.32 -2.19
C PRO A 222 22.37 8.55 -2.13
N ASP A 223 22.12 9.45 -1.19
CA ASP A 223 22.73 10.75 -1.04
C ASP A 223 23.75 10.81 0.11
N VAL A 224 24.11 9.70 0.79
CA VAL A 224 25.24 9.71 1.75
C VAL A 224 26.47 10.19 0.98
N GLY A 225 26.62 9.73 -0.27
CA GLY A 225 27.68 10.18 -1.18
C GLY A 225 27.48 11.60 -1.74
N VAL A 226 26.29 12.19 -1.61
CA VAL A 226 26.02 13.60 -1.97
C VAL A 226 26.44 14.52 -0.83
N TYR A 227 26.20 14.10 0.42
CA TYR A 227 26.45 14.92 1.59
C TYR A 227 27.73 14.54 2.35
N GLY A 228 28.41 13.45 1.99
CA GLY A 228 29.59 12.98 2.69
C GLY A 228 30.39 11.91 1.96
N ASP A 229 31.48 11.48 2.59
CA ASP A 229 32.39 10.45 2.10
C ASP A 229 32.69 9.38 3.15
N LEU A 230 33.06 8.19 2.67
CA LEU A 230 33.66 7.16 3.52
C LEU A 230 35.13 7.52 3.75
N TYR A 231 35.41 8.17 4.86
CA TYR A 231 36.72 8.65 5.27
C TYR A 231 37.51 7.56 6.00
N THR A 232 38.82 7.45 5.71
CA THR A 232 39.74 6.52 6.40
C THR A 232 40.58 7.30 7.39
N LEU A 233 40.51 6.93 8.68
CA LEU A 233 41.23 7.60 9.75
C LEU A 233 42.73 7.31 9.68
N SER A 234 43.55 8.35 9.88
CA SER A 234 44.99 8.20 10.11
C SER A 234 45.28 7.61 11.50
N GLU A 235 46.51 7.12 11.71
CA GLU A 235 46.92 6.61 13.01
C GLU A 235 46.97 7.71 14.08
N GLU A 236 47.27 8.96 13.68
CA GLU A 236 47.19 10.13 14.55
C GLU A 236 45.74 10.42 14.96
N GLU A 237 44.79 10.41 14.02
CA GLU A 237 43.37 10.66 14.29
C GLU A 237 42.77 9.58 15.20
N LYS A 238 43.13 8.31 15.00
CA LYS A 238 42.72 7.21 15.90
C LYS A 238 43.24 7.42 17.32
N LYS A 239 44.45 7.98 17.47
CA LYS A 239 45.03 8.30 18.78
C LYS A 239 44.37 9.51 19.42
N GLU A 240 44.02 10.52 18.64
CA GLU A 240 43.31 11.71 19.13
C GLU A 240 41.85 11.40 19.49
N ARG A 241 41.24 10.41 18.82
CA ARG A 241 39.81 10.06 18.90
C ARG A 241 39.60 8.60 19.27
N PRO A 242 40.07 8.14 20.45
CA PRO A 242 39.99 6.74 20.86
C PRO A 242 38.54 6.24 21.06
N GLU A 243 37.57 7.14 21.14
CA GLU A 243 36.15 6.80 21.20
C GLU A 243 35.59 6.27 19.86
N ILE A 244 36.28 6.49 18.74
CA ILE A 244 35.91 5.97 17.41
C ILE A 244 36.66 4.66 17.18
N ASP A 245 36.01 3.53 17.47
CA ASP A 245 36.61 2.18 17.35
C ASP A 245 36.50 1.60 15.92
N ARG A 246 36.99 2.34 14.91
CA ARG A 246 37.00 1.93 13.49
C ARG A 246 38.08 2.62 12.64
N ASP A 247 38.48 1.94 11.58
CA ASP A 247 39.39 2.50 10.56
C ASP A 247 38.71 3.44 9.57
N LYS A 248 37.39 3.29 9.37
CA LYS A 248 36.61 4.09 8.42
C LYS A 248 35.31 4.58 9.02
N VAL A 249 34.98 5.83 8.74
CA VAL A 249 33.75 6.50 9.18
C VAL A 249 33.11 7.24 8.02
N TRP A 250 31.80 7.47 8.12
CA TRP A 250 31.14 8.38 7.19
C TRP A 250 31.22 9.78 7.76
N ARG A 251 31.74 10.70 6.94
CA ARG A 251 31.94 12.10 7.29
C ARG A 251 31.13 12.96 6.34
N VAL A 252 30.50 14.02 6.84
CA VAL A 252 29.76 14.98 6.03
C VAL A 252 30.71 16.02 5.38
N PHE A 253 30.41 16.46 4.16
CA PHE A 253 31.11 17.56 3.49
C PHE A 253 30.73 18.93 4.07
N ASP A 254 29.48 19.08 4.49
CA ASP A 254 28.90 20.30 5.06
C ASP A 254 27.93 19.96 6.21
N ASP A 255 28.28 20.39 7.42
CA ASP A 255 27.50 20.17 8.63
C ASP A 255 26.07 20.80 8.56
N SER A 256 25.84 21.78 7.67
CA SER A 256 24.51 22.42 7.50
C SER A 256 23.43 21.47 6.94
N THR A 257 23.87 20.37 6.33
CA THR A 257 23.01 19.37 5.69
C THR A 257 22.37 18.41 6.68
N HIS A 258 22.81 18.44 7.93
CA HIS A 258 22.28 17.57 8.97
C HIS A 258 20.77 17.79 9.22
N PRO A 259 20.02 16.72 9.49
CA PRO A 259 18.60 16.80 9.83
C PRO A 259 18.40 17.14 11.33
N PHE A 260 19.27 17.99 11.90
CA PHE A 260 19.16 18.50 13.27
C PHE A 260 19.80 19.88 13.36
N GLN A 261 19.45 20.63 14.40
CA GLN A 261 20.02 21.95 14.67
C GLN A 261 20.00 22.24 16.16
N ALA A 262 21.09 22.82 16.69
CA ALA A 262 21.13 23.29 18.06
C ALA A 262 20.18 24.49 18.25
N LEU A 263 19.40 24.47 19.33
CA LEU A 263 18.48 25.54 19.70
C LEU A 263 19.09 26.39 20.81
N SER A 264 19.08 27.71 20.61
CA SER A 264 19.43 28.68 21.66
C SER A 264 18.30 28.91 22.65
N THR A 265 17.04 28.67 22.23
CA THR A 265 15.81 28.87 23.00
C THR A 265 14.80 27.74 22.73
N ASP A 266 13.70 28.03 22.05
CA ASP A 266 12.65 27.08 21.66
C ASP A 266 12.59 26.88 20.15
N ALA A 267 11.87 25.84 19.70
CA ALA A 267 11.72 25.58 18.28
C ALA A 267 10.91 26.67 17.57
N GLN A 268 9.94 27.29 18.24
CA GLN A 268 9.12 28.34 17.62
C GLN A 268 9.96 29.53 17.16
N SER A 269 10.92 29.96 17.97
CA SER A 269 11.85 31.04 17.64
C SER A 269 12.70 30.73 16.40
N LEU A 270 12.99 29.45 16.15
CA LEU A 270 13.65 29.01 14.91
C LEU A 270 12.69 29.01 13.73
N LEU A 271 11.45 28.57 13.91
CA LEU A 271 10.43 28.57 12.86
C LEU A 271 10.02 29.99 12.41
N ASP A 272 10.05 30.94 13.34
CA ASP A 272 9.78 32.36 13.05
C ASP A 272 10.96 33.07 12.34
N SER A 273 12.11 32.40 12.20
CA SER A 273 13.27 32.93 11.48
C SER A 273 13.12 32.80 9.95
N GLU A 274 14.02 33.43 9.19
CA GLU A 274 14.03 33.30 7.72
C GLU A 274 14.44 31.90 7.21
N ASP A 275 14.85 30.97 8.10
CA ASP A 275 15.18 29.60 7.72
C ASP A 275 13.94 28.76 7.44
N GLN A 276 13.56 28.67 6.16
CA GLN A 276 12.42 27.90 5.71
C GLN A 276 12.63 26.37 5.74
N LYS A 277 13.85 25.87 5.99
CA LYS A 277 14.13 24.42 6.03
C LYS A 277 13.30 23.73 7.09
N TRP A 278 13.27 24.27 8.30
CA TRP A 278 12.57 23.66 9.43
C TRP A 278 11.06 23.79 9.31
N ASN A 279 10.56 24.93 8.85
CA ASN A 279 9.14 25.09 8.50
C ASN A 279 8.68 23.97 7.54
N ARG A 280 9.43 23.77 6.46
CA ARG A 280 9.13 22.69 5.49
C ARG A 280 9.19 21.30 6.12
N LEU A 281 10.18 21.00 6.96
CA LEU A 281 10.31 19.66 7.59
C LEU A 281 9.18 19.39 8.59
N VAL A 282 8.81 20.40 9.37
CA VAL A 282 7.68 20.35 10.31
C VAL A 282 6.38 20.12 9.55
N ASP A 283 6.10 20.93 8.53
CA ASP A 283 4.89 20.79 7.70
C ASP A 283 4.82 19.43 7.02
N ASN A 284 5.94 18.95 6.46
CA ASN A 284 6.01 17.63 5.83
C ASN A 284 5.72 16.50 6.80
N CYS A 285 6.28 16.58 8.01
CA CYS A 285 6.07 15.57 9.05
C CYS A 285 4.60 15.58 9.51
N GLU A 286 4.06 16.76 9.78
CA GLU A 286 2.68 16.94 10.24
C GLU A 286 1.67 16.47 9.20
N ILE A 287 1.74 16.97 7.97
CA ILE A 287 0.81 16.60 6.90
C ILE A 287 0.91 15.10 6.61
N THR A 288 2.12 14.54 6.56
CA THR A 288 2.29 13.10 6.31
C THR A 288 1.69 12.23 7.41
N LYS A 289 1.92 12.57 8.68
CA LYS A 289 1.34 11.89 9.86
C LYS A 289 -0.19 11.91 9.85
N HIS A 290 -0.75 12.99 9.32
CA HIS A 290 -2.18 13.21 9.20
C HIS A 290 -2.74 12.84 7.83
N SER A 291 -2.02 12.01 7.08
CA SER A 291 -2.42 11.52 5.76
C SER A 291 -2.66 10.02 5.75
N MET A 292 -3.45 9.58 4.76
CA MET A 292 -3.59 8.18 4.39
C MET A 292 -3.53 8.03 2.86
N GLU A 293 -3.21 6.83 2.40
CA GLU A 293 -3.22 6.52 0.98
C GLU A 293 -4.66 6.36 0.49
N ILE A 294 -4.98 6.96 -0.66
CA ILE A 294 -6.25 6.79 -1.36
C ILE A 294 -5.97 5.88 -2.55
N LEU A 295 -6.61 4.71 -2.56
CA LEU A 295 -6.60 3.78 -3.67
C LEU A 295 -7.90 3.92 -4.47
N LEU A 296 -7.76 4.49 -5.65
CA LEU A 296 -8.82 4.66 -6.63
C LEU A 296 -8.91 3.42 -7.52
N THR A 297 -10.07 2.76 -7.57
CA THR A 297 -10.29 1.51 -8.32
C THR A 297 -11.68 1.45 -8.94
N ASP A 298 -11.85 0.63 -9.97
CA ASP A 298 -13.14 0.33 -10.61
C ASP A 298 -13.90 -0.83 -9.96
N ASP A 299 -13.21 -1.72 -9.25
CA ASP A 299 -13.80 -2.82 -8.49
C ASP A 299 -12.79 -3.33 -7.46
N MET A 300 -13.11 -3.30 -6.17
CA MET A 300 -12.20 -3.83 -5.15
C MET A 300 -11.93 -5.34 -5.29
N TYR A 301 -12.86 -6.11 -5.87
CA TYR A 301 -12.69 -7.55 -6.08
C TYR A 301 -11.86 -7.89 -7.33
N SER A 302 -11.47 -6.88 -8.11
CA SER A 302 -10.42 -7.00 -9.14
C SER A 302 -9.03 -7.18 -8.50
N MET A 303 -8.86 -6.78 -7.24
CA MET A 303 -7.60 -6.78 -6.53
C MET A 303 -7.36 -8.14 -5.87
N TYR A 304 -6.14 -8.67 -6.01
CA TYR A 304 -5.76 -9.96 -5.43
C TYR A 304 -6.20 -10.14 -3.97
N PRO A 305 -5.98 -9.19 -3.03
CA PRO A 305 -6.31 -9.43 -1.63
C PRO A 305 -7.79 -9.70 -1.40
N PHE A 306 -8.69 -8.95 -2.04
CA PHE A 306 -10.13 -9.18 -1.91
C PHE A 306 -10.60 -10.39 -2.72
N ASN A 307 -9.98 -10.62 -3.88
CA ASN A 307 -10.30 -11.77 -4.72
C ASN A 307 -9.97 -13.08 -3.98
N ALA A 308 -8.74 -13.22 -3.49
CA ALA A 308 -8.27 -14.41 -2.77
C ALA A 308 -8.83 -14.52 -1.34
N GLY A 309 -9.51 -13.48 -0.84
CA GLY A 309 -10.05 -13.44 0.52
C GLY A 309 -8.99 -13.19 1.61
N ASP A 310 -7.85 -12.63 1.24
CA ASP A 310 -6.82 -12.13 2.16
C ASP A 310 -7.20 -10.78 2.78
N SER A 311 -8.05 -10.02 2.11
CA SER A 311 -8.74 -8.84 2.62
C SER A 311 -10.24 -9.06 2.51
N TYR A 312 -10.98 -8.67 3.54
CA TYR A 312 -12.43 -8.81 3.56
C TYR A 312 -13.06 -7.68 4.37
N ILE A 313 -14.30 -7.34 4.02
CA ILE A 313 -15.08 -6.34 4.73
C ILE A 313 -15.60 -6.96 6.01
N ASP A 314 -15.25 -6.39 7.15
CA ASP A 314 -15.68 -6.86 8.47
C ASP A 314 -16.86 -6.05 9.04
N ARG A 315 -17.06 -4.81 8.56
CA ARG A 315 -18.15 -3.91 8.94
C ARG A 315 -18.65 -3.16 7.72
N GLY A 316 -19.96 -2.95 7.65
CA GLY A 316 -20.59 -2.25 6.51
C GLY A 316 -20.67 -3.12 5.26
N ARG A 317 -20.40 -2.53 4.10
CA ARG A 317 -20.50 -3.19 2.79
C ARG A 317 -19.42 -2.74 1.82
N ALA A 318 -19.29 -3.47 0.72
CA ALA A 318 -18.47 -3.08 -0.43
C ALA A 318 -19.11 -1.91 -1.18
N ILE A 319 -18.28 -1.20 -1.95
CA ILE A 319 -18.72 -0.25 -2.96
C ILE A 319 -19.46 -1.04 -4.03
N SER A 320 -20.65 -0.58 -4.39
CA SER A 320 -21.48 -1.19 -5.42
C SER A 320 -21.02 -0.79 -6.82
N LYS A 321 -21.38 -1.60 -7.82
CA LYS A 321 -21.08 -1.30 -9.23
C LYS A 321 -21.61 0.07 -9.67
N ASP A 322 -22.83 0.43 -9.28
CA ASP A 322 -23.42 1.73 -9.62
C ASP A 322 -22.62 2.89 -9.00
N GLU A 323 -22.12 2.72 -7.76
CA GLU A 323 -21.26 3.72 -7.11
C GLU A 323 -19.91 3.87 -7.81
N TYR A 324 -19.31 2.77 -8.28
CA TYR A 324 -18.12 2.82 -9.13
C TYR A 324 -18.39 3.55 -10.44
N GLU A 325 -19.48 3.22 -11.13
CA GLU A 325 -19.85 3.80 -12.42
C GLU A 325 -20.13 5.30 -12.33
N GLN A 326 -20.77 5.74 -11.25
CA GLN A 326 -21.14 7.14 -10.98
C GLN A 326 -20.00 7.96 -10.35
N GLY A 327 -18.91 7.33 -9.90
CA GLY A 327 -17.86 8.03 -9.15
C GLY A 327 -18.36 8.54 -7.80
N ALA A 328 -19.20 7.77 -7.12
CA ALA A 328 -19.82 8.17 -5.86
C ALA A 328 -18.77 8.51 -4.80
N LYS A 329 -19.08 9.49 -3.96
CA LYS A 329 -18.21 9.94 -2.86
C LYS A 329 -18.38 9.05 -1.63
N VAL A 330 -18.13 7.76 -1.81
CA VAL A 330 -18.14 6.73 -0.76
C VAL A 330 -16.77 6.07 -0.68
N CYS A 331 -16.41 5.54 0.49
CA CYS A 331 -15.16 4.84 0.67
C CYS A 331 -15.27 3.63 1.61
N VAL A 332 -14.28 2.74 1.50
CA VAL A 332 -14.03 1.65 2.45
C VAL A 332 -12.64 1.86 3.02
N ILE A 333 -12.53 1.93 4.35
CA ILE A 333 -11.26 2.18 5.04
C ILE A 333 -10.71 0.91 5.68
N SER A 334 -9.41 0.87 5.95
CA SER A 334 -8.85 -0.22 6.74
C SER A 334 -9.42 -0.19 8.17
N ALA A 335 -9.66 -1.37 8.76
CA ALA A 335 -10.09 -1.49 10.15
C ALA A 335 -9.09 -0.85 11.14
N PRO A 336 -7.74 -0.96 10.95
CA PRO A 336 -6.79 -0.24 11.79
C PRO A 336 -6.96 1.29 11.76
N VAL A 337 -7.20 1.89 10.58
CA VAL A 337 -7.48 3.33 10.46
C VAL A 337 -8.79 3.70 11.15
N SER A 338 -9.85 2.88 10.96
CA SER A 338 -11.14 3.05 11.64
C SER A 338 -10.97 3.10 13.15
N VAL A 339 -10.29 2.11 13.74
CA VAL A 339 -10.09 2.03 15.20
C VAL A 339 -9.22 3.16 15.73
N THR A 340 -8.14 3.49 15.02
CA THR A 340 -7.18 4.53 15.44
C THR A 340 -7.82 5.90 15.55
N ASN A 341 -8.82 6.17 14.70
CA ASN A 341 -9.45 7.47 14.56
C ASN A 341 -10.91 7.50 15.08
N ASP A 342 -11.38 6.44 15.75
CA ASP A 342 -12.78 6.24 16.19
C ASP A 342 -13.82 6.50 15.06
N LEU A 343 -13.46 6.13 13.83
CA LEU A 343 -14.32 6.28 12.65
C LEU A 343 -15.22 5.05 12.46
N ARG A 344 -16.48 5.29 12.10
CA ARG A 344 -17.53 4.28 11.93
C ARG A 344 -18.17 4.37 10.56
N VAL A 345 -18.87 3.31 10.18
CA VAL A 345 -19.71 3.31 8.98
C VAL A 345 -20.80 4.37 9.12
N GLY A 346 -20.94 5.22 8.12
CA GLY A 346 -21.82 6.39 8.09
C GLY A 346 -21.12 7.71 8.42
N ASP A 347 -19.92 7.68 9.01
CA ASP A 347 -19.14 8.90 9.23
C ASP A 347 -18.58 9.42 7.90
N ARG A 348 -18.19 10.70 7.89
CA ARG A 348 -17.60 11.36 6.73
C ARG A 348 -16.17 11.80 7.00
N ILE A 349 -15.32 11.67 6.00
CA ILE A 349 -13.93 12.11 6.05
C ILE A 349 -13.71 13.16 4.98
N LYS A 350 -13.32 14.37 5.39
CA LYS A 350 -12.83 15.42 4.48
C LYS A 350 -11.32 15.26 4.29
N LEU A 351 -10.90 15.21 3.03
CA LEU A 351 -9.51 15.02 2.61
C LEU A 351 -9.08 16.13 1.65
N SER A 352 -7.91 16.73 1.91
CA SER A 352 -7.15 17.48 0.93
C SER A 352 -6.22 16.52 0.19
N VAL A 353 -6.44 16.35 -1.09
CA VAL A 353 -5.82 15.31 -1.91
C VAL A 353 -4.55 15.82 -2.56
N TYR A 354 -3.49 15.03 -2.55
CA TYR A 354 -2.23 15.33 -3.22
C TYR A 354 -1.60 14.08 -3.83
N GLU A 355 -0.77 14.26 -4.86
CA GLU A 355 0.03 13.17 -5.43
C GLU A 355 1.32 12.99 -4.62
N SER A 356 1.70 11.74 -4.36
CA SER A 356 2.99 11.41 -3.79
C SER A 356 3.83 10.71 -4.84
N ASP A 357 5.10 11.11 -4.94
CA ASP A 357 6.11 10.27 -5.58
C ASP A 357 6.31 8.98 -4.78
N PHE A 358 6.91 7.98 -5.42
CA PHE A 358 7.16 6.67 -4.82
C PHE A 358 8.65 6.38 -4.73
N THR A 359 9.03 5.68 -3.67
CA THR A 359 10.33 5.04 -3.55
C THR A 359 10.19 3.54 -3.76
N VAL A 360 11.18 2.95 -4.43
CA VAL A 360 11.32 1.51 -4.55
C VAL A 360 12.26 1.02 -3.46
N ASP A 361 11.85 -0.02 -2.76
CA ASP A 361 12.69 -0.75 -1.82
C ASP A 361 12.46 -2.26 -1.98
N SER A 362 13.29 -3.09 -1.36
CA SER A 362 13.16 -4.54 -1.42
C SER A 362 12.88 -5.11 -0.03
N LYS A 363 12.05 -6.15 0.03
CA LYS A 363 11.83 -6.94 1.23
C LYS A 363 12.22 -8.38 0.98
N MET A 364 12.66 -9.05 2.04
CA MET A 364 12.93 -10.48 2.02
C MET A 364 11.62 -11.26 2.16
N ILE A 365 11.39 -12.19 1.24
CA ILE A 365 10.34 -13.19 1.33
C ILE A 365 10.89 -14.37 2.12
N ILE A 366 10.19 -14.72 3.20
CA ILE A 366 10.55 -15.82 4.09
C ILE A 366 9.61 -16.98 3.83
N ARG A 367 10.18 -18.18 3.65
CA ARG A 367 9.42 -19.42 3.54
C ARG A 367 8.66 -19.69 4.84
N LYS A 368 7.34 -19.85 4.75
CA LYS A 368 6.46 -20.05 5.92
C LYS A 368 6.74 -21.37 6.67
N ASP A 369 7.24 -22.39 5.98
CA ASP A 369 7.49 -23.74 6.50
C ASP A 369 8.84 -23.88 7.21
N THR A 370 9.88 -23.23 6.69
CA THR A 370 11.26 -23.35 7.18
C THR A 370 11.75 -22.11 7.92
N GLY A 371 11.08 -20.96 7.76
CA GLY A 371 11.56 -19.67 8.24
C GLY A 371 12.83 -19.18 7.52
N GLN A 372 13.26 -19.85 6.45
CA GLN A 372 14.44 -19.47 5.69
C GLN A 372 14.12 -18.44 4.61
N PRO A 373 15.09 -17.58 4.24
CA PRO A 373 14.93 -16.69 3.09
C PRO A 373 14.65 -17.49 1.81
N GLU A 374 13.60 -17.11 1.09
CA GLU A 374 13.23 -17.73 -0.19
C GLU A 374 13.66 -16.85 -1.36
N SER A 375 13.30 -15.56 -1.32
CA SER A 375 13.59 -14.60 -2.37
C SER A 375 13.51 -13.17 -1.83
N ASN A 376 13.69 -12.17 -2.69
CA ASN A 376 13.37 -10.78 -2.38
C ASN A 376 12.33 -10.27 -3.39
N GLU A 377 11.55 -9.29 -2.98
CA GLU A 377 10.53 -8.63 -3.79
C GLU A 377 10.68 -7.12 -3.67
N ASP A 378 10.68 -6.42 -4.80
CA ASP A 378 10.55 -4.96 -4.82
C ASP A 378 9.14 -4.56 -4.40
N TYR A 379 9.04 -3.55 -3.54
CA TYR A 379 7.79 -2.91 -3.16
C TYR A 379 7.89 -1.39 -3.33
N PHE A 380 6.73 -0.77 -3.52
CA PHE A 380 6.60 0.65 -3.79
C PHE A 380 5.92 1.31 -2.60
N ALA A 381 6.54 2.36 -2.06
CA ALA A 381 6.00 3.10 -0.93
C ALA A 381 5.90 4.60 -1.28
N PRO A 382 4.80 5.28 -0.91
CA PRO A 382 4.68 6.71 -1.12
C PRO A 382 5.70 7.44 -0.24
N LEU A 383 6.28 8.51 -0.78
CA LEU A 383 7.22 9.39 -0.09
C LEU A 383 6.55 10.35 0.91
N GLY A 384 5.22 10.44 0.89
CA GLY A 384 4.45 11.33 1.75
C GLY A 384 4.42 12.76 1.21
N TYR A 385 4.07 13.70 2.07
CA TYR A 385 4.08 15.11 1.71
C TYR A 385 5.51 15.66 1.74
N ARG A 386 5.90 16.36 0.67
CA ARG A 386 7.22 16.97 0.47
C ARG A 386 7.12 18.40 -0.05
N GLY A 387 5.99 19.07 0.17
CA GLY A 387 5.71 20.43 -0.29
C GLY A 387 5.04 20.51 -1.67
N GLN A 388 4.49 19.41 -2.18
CA GLN A 388 3.65 19.43 -3.38
C GLN A 388 2.29 20.10 -3.12
N ASP A 389 1.67 20.64 -4.16
CA ASP A 389 0.35 21.26 -4.06
C ASP A 389 -0.77 20.24 -3.79
N PHE A 390 -1.81 20.69 -3.08
CA PHE A 390 -3.07 19.96 -3.02
C PHE A 390 -3.84 20.12 -4.33
N ILE A 391 -4.29 19.00 -4.88
CA ILE A 391 -4.95 18.89 -6.18
C ILE A 391 -6.43 19.22 -6.06
N THR A 392 -7.09 18.72 -5.00
CA THR A 392 -8.52 18.91 -4.77
C THR A 392 -8.89 18.65 -3.32
N GLU A 393 -10.11 19.03 -2.92
CA GLU A 393 -10.74 18.60 -1.67
C GLU A 393 -11.87 17.61 -1.99
N VAL A 394 -12.00 16.56 -1.17
CA VAL A 394 -13.07 15.58 -1.30
C VAL A 394 -13.59 15.17 0.08
N GLU A 395 -14.90 14.92 0.18
CA GLU A 395 -15.52 14.35 1.37
C GLU A 395 -16.09 12.98 1.01
N TYR A 396 -15.66 11.92 1.70
CA TYR A 396 -16.17 10.55 1.50
C TYR A 396 -17.02 10.11 2.68
N GLU A 397 -18.16 9.48 2.40
CA GLU A 397 -18.91 8.69 3.39
C GLU A 397 -18.30 7.29 3.53
N ILE A 398 -18.01 6.87 4.76
CA ILE A 398 -17.48 5.53 5.05
C ILE A 398 -18.63 4.53 4.97
N ILE A 399 -18.62 3.67 3.96
CA ILE A 399 -19.65 2.63 3.79
C ILE A 399 -19.19 1.25 4.26
N GLY A 400 -17.89 1.09 4.53
CA GLY A 400 -17.35 -0.16 5.05
C GLY A 400 -15.97 0.00 5.68
N ALA A 401 -15.58 -1.02 6.45
CA ALA A 401 -14.23 -1.21 6.94
C ALA A 401 -13.73 -2.62 6.59
N TYR A 402 -12.49 -2.73 6.13
CA TYR A 402 -11.88 -4.01 5.74
C TYR A 402 -10.70 -4.40 6.62
N THR A 403 -10.50 -5.70 6.81
CA THR A 403 -9.37 -6.27 7.54
C THR A 403 -8.49 -7.09 6.60
N ASN A 404 -7.17 -6.94 6.75
CA ASN A 404 -6.16 -7.79 6.12
C ASN A 404 -5.85 -8.99 7.03
N LYS A 405 -5.77 -10.20 6.48
CA LYS A 405 -5.31 -11.40 7.20
C LYS A 405 -3.80 -11.37 7.50
N GLY A 406 -3.03 -10.68 6.66
CA GLY A 406 -1.58 -10.58 6.78
C GLY A 406 -1.09 -9.42 7.64
N SER A 407 0.23 -9.24 7.66
CA SER A 407 0.91 -8.12 8.32
C SER A 407 0.54 -6.74 7.78
N GLY A 408 -0.02 -6.66 6.57
CA GLY A 408 -0.18 -5.41 5.83
C GLY A 408 1.14 -4.85 5.29
N ASP A 409 2.13 -5.72 5.08
CA ASP A 409 3.36 -5.36 4.38
C ASP A 409 3.06 -5.07 2.91
N ARG A 410 3.69 -4.05 2.33
CA ARG A 410 3.60 -3.68 0.91
C ARG A 410 4.32 -4.71 0.03
N GLY A 411 3.89 -4.81 -1.23
CA GLY A 411 4.32 -5.80 -2.23
C GLY A 411 3.44 -5.66 -3.47
N GLU A 412 3.75 -6.38 -4.55
CA GLU A 412 3.04 -6.27 -5.84
C GLU A 412 1.53 -6.49 -5.68
N LEU A 413 1.14 -7.49 -4.89
CA LEU A 413 -0.25 -7.92 -4.77
C LEU A 413 -0.88 -7.63 -3.39
N THR A 414 -0.19 -6.91 -2.50
CA THR A 414 -0.60 -6.77 -1.09
C THR A 414 -0.99 -5.34 -0.75
N LEU A 415 -1.96 -5.17 0.15
CA LEU A 415 -2.48 -3.87 0.57
C LEU A 415 -1.95 -3.47 1.96
N SER A 416 -1.55 -2.19 2.11
CA SER A 416 -1.10 -1.66 3.40
C SER A 416 -2.27 -1.41 4.36
N ASN A 417 -1.97 -1.16 5.64
CA ASN A 417 -2.97 -0.88 6.67
C ASN A 417 -3.43 0.59 6.72
N ASN A 418 -2.88 1.49 5.90
CA ASN A 418 -3.24 2.92 5.88
C ASN A 418 -3.86 3.32 4.53
N VAL A 419 -4.76 2.48 4.01
CA VAL A 419 -5.42 2.71 2.72
C VAL A 419 -6.91 2.93 2.89
N LEU A 420 -7.42 3.94 2.20
CA LEU A 420 -8.82 4.17 1.90
C LEU A 420 -9.07 3.79 0.44
N ILE A 421 -10.07 2.97 0.18
CA ILE A 421 -10.46 2.55 -1.16
C ILE A 421 -11.69 3.35 -1.59
N ALA A 422 -11.66 3.94 -2.78
CA ALA A 422 -12.74 4.74 -3.34
C ALA A 422 -12.91 4.51 -4.85
N PRO A 423 -14.08 4.87 -5.43
CA PRO A 423 -14.29 4.77 -6.87
C PRO A 423 -13.28 5.54 -7.71
N SER A 424 -12.76 4.96 -8.78
CA SER A 424 -11.78 5.60 -9.66
C SER A 424 -12.24 6.97 -10.20
N LYS A 425 -13.52 7.06 -10.57
CA LYS A 425 -14.18 8.25 -11.10
C LYS A 425 -14.55 9.27 -10.05
N SER A 426 -14.35 8.98 -8.76
CA SER A 426 -14.62 9.94 -7.70
C SER A 426 -13.63 11.11 -7.71
N ILE A 427 -12.46 10.98 -8.32
CA ILE A 427 -11.51 12.09 -8.50
C ILE A 427 -11.07 12.12 -9.97
N GLU A 428 -11.32 13.25 -10.63
CA GLU A 428 -10.87 13.46 -12.01
C GLU A 428 -9.38 13.77 -12.04
N GLY A 429 -8.66 13.10 -12.94
CA GLY A 429 -7.24 13.33 -13.17
C GLY A 429 -6.52 12.07 -13.65
N ASP A 430 -5.34 12.30 -14.21
CA ASP A 430 -4.42 11.25 -14.61
C ASP A 430 -3.25 11.26 -13.65
N PHE A 431 -3.18 10.24 -12.81
CA PHE A 431 -2.30 10.20 -11.63
C PHE A 431 -1.32 9.04 -11.78
N ASN A 432 -0.15 9.17 -11.14
CA ASN A 432 0.89 8.14 -11.17
C ASN A 432 1.40 7.77 -12.58
N THR A 433 1.30 8.72 -13.53
CA THR A 433 1.77 8.54 -14.91
C THR A 433 3.24 8.86 -15.09
N LYS A 434 3.85 9.52 -14.11
CA LYS A 434 5.28 9.83 -14.11
C LYS A 434 6.10 8.56 -13.89
N PRO A 435 7.16 8.34 -14.67
CA PRO A 435 8.09 7.25 -14.40
C PRO A 435 8.73 7.39 -13.03
N ILE A 436 8.83 6.28 -12.32
CA ILE A 436 9.57 6.13 -11.07
C ILE A 436 11.00 5.73 -11.43
N VAL A 437 11.99 6.47 -10.93
CA VAL A 437 13.40 6.11 -11.12
C VAL A 437 13.82 5.13 -10.04
N ALA A 438 14.21 3.91 -10.45
CA ALA A 438 14.79 2.90 -9.58
C ALA A 438 16.32 2.88 -9.72
N GLU A 439 17.04 2.85 -8.60
CA GLU A 439 18.49 2.64 -8.58
C GLU A 439 18.80 1.15 -8.43
N LEU A 440 19.31 0.56 -9.51
CA LEU A 440 19.66 -0.85 -9.60
C LEU A 440 21.12 -1.05 -9.19
N ARG A 441 21.37 -2.07 -8.38
CA ARG A 441 22.73 -2.42 -7.93
C ARG A 441 23.18 -3.71 -8.57
N ARG A 442 24.36 -3.70 -9.19
CA ARG A 442 24.93 -4.86 -9.90
C ARG A 442 26.31 -5.21 -9.36
N ALA A 443 26.54 -6.49 -9.05
CA ALA A 443 27.88 -7.00 -8.79
C ALA A 443 28.58 -7.33 -10.12
N GLY A 444 29.75 -6.75 -10.37
CA GLY A 444 30.58 -7.05 -11.55
C GLY A 444 32.05 -6.64 -11.33
N ASP A 445 32.99 -7.47 -11.76
CA ASP A 445 34.44 -7.24 -11.60
C ASP A 445 34.89 -6.97 -10.14
N GLY A 446 34.23 -7.60 -9.17
CA GLY A 446 34.49 -7.36 -7.74
C GLY A 446 34.04 -5.98 -7.22
N LYS A 447 33.27 -5.21 -8.02
CA LYS A 447 32.69 -3.91 -7.65
C LYS A 447 31.17 -3.93 -7.77
N VAL A 448 30.50 -3.13 -6.95
CA VAL A 448 29.07 -2.85 -7.11
C VAL A 448 28.91 -1.58 -7.94
N ARG A 449 28.10 -1.63 -9.00
CA ARG A 449 27.75 -0.47 -9.83
C ARG A 449 26.27 -0.14 -9.63
N SER A 450 25.96 1.14 -9.53
CA SER A 450 24.59 1.66 -9.49
C SER A 450 24.18 2.17 -10.87
N VAL A 451 23.01 1.76 -11.35
CA VAL A 451 22.41 2.25 -12.61
C VAL A 451 20.99 2.72 -12.33
N LYS A 452 20.65 3.94 -12.74
CA LYS A 452 19.27 4.45 -12.65
C LYS A 452 18.48 4.00 -13.86
N LYS A 453 17.31 3.39 -13.65
CA LYS A 453 16.35 3.05 -14.70
C LYS A 453 14.97 3.59 -14.37
N GLU A 454 14.29 4.12 -15.37
CA GLU A 454 12.90 4.53 -15.26
C GLU A 454 11.96 3.31 -15.31
N ARG A 455 10.93 3.32 -14.48
CA ARG A 455 9.83 2.36 -14.42
C ARG A 455 8.53 3.15 -14.49
N THR A 456 7.73 2.95 -15.52
CA THR A 456 6.47 3.68 -15.80
C THR A 456 5.23 3.10 -15.11
N SER A 457 5.35 2.03 -14.33
CA SER A 457 4.22 1.43 -13.59
C SER A 457 4.53 1.13 -12.14
N ILE A 458 3.53 1.32 -11.29
CA ILE A 458 3.46 0.71 -9.96
C ILE A 458 2.94 -0.72 -10.17
N PRO A 459 3.76 -1.77 -9.92
CA PRO A 459 3.35 -3.16 -10.10
C PRO A 459 2.06 -3.50 -9.38
N GLY A 460 1.30 -4.39 -9.99
CA GLY A 460 0.03 -4.83 -9.47
C GLY A 460 -1.02 -3.73 -9.37
N SER A 461 -0.92 -2.61 -10.11
CA SER A 461 -1.98 -1.60 -10.26
C SER A 461 -2.93 -1.87 -11.44
N PHE A 462 -2.61 -2.84 -12.30
CA PHE A 462 -3.45 -3.26 -13.42
C PHE A 462 -3.99 -4.67 -13.20
N SER A 463 -5.28 -4.86 -13.46
CA SER A 463 -5.89 -6.18 -13.53
C SER A 463 -6.93 -6.22 -14.65
N VAL A 464 -7.14 -7.41 -15.19
CA VAL A 464 -8.19 -7.70 -16.15
C VAL A 464 -9.23 -8.59 -15.50
N VAL A 465 -10.51 -8.22 -15.59
CA VAL A 465 -11.61 -9.06 -15.13
C VAL A 465 -12.07 -9.92 -16.29
N ILE A 466 -11.89 -11.23 -16.14
CA ILE A 466 -12.12 -12.23 -17.17
C ILE A 466 -13.50 -12.84 -16.98
N GLU A 467 -14.12 -13.29 -18.06
CA GLU A 467 -15.31 -14.14 -17.98
C GLU A 467 -15.06 -15.39 -17.11
N ASN A 468 -16.01 -15.71 -16.21
CA ASN A 468 -15.84 -16.84 -15.28
C ASN A 468 -15.76 -18.16 -16.06
N GLY A 469 -14.70 -18.92 -15.80
CA GLY A 469 -14.39 -20.16 -16.51
C GLY A 469 -13.74 -19.97 -17.88
N LYS A 470 -13.22 -18.78 -18.20
CA LYS A 470 -12.52 -18.46 -19.46
C LYS A 470 -11.02 -18.18 -19.31
N THR A 471 -10.42 -18.55 -18.19
CA THR A 471 -8.98 -18.38 -17.95
C THR A 471 -8.13 -19.13 -18.97
N GLU A 472 -8.50 -20.37 -19.32
CA GLU A 472 -7.77 -21.17 -20.32
C GLU A 472 -7.87 -20.56 -21.73
N GLU A 473 -9.05 -20.11 -22.14
CA GLU A 473 -9.24 -19.49 -23.45
C GLU A 473 -8.55 -18.12 -23.54
N PHE A 474 -8.60 -17.33 -22.46
CA PHE A 474 -7.86 -16.09 -22.35
C PHE A 474 -6.34 -16.33 -22.45
N GLU A 475 -5.80 -17.30 -21.70
CA GLU A 475 -4.38 -17.64 -21.75
C GLU A 475 -3.94 -18.11 -23.15
N LYS A 476 -4.77 -18.92 -23.84
CA LYS A 476 -4.50 -19.34 -25.23
C LYS A 476 -4.50 -18.16 -26.21
N GLU A 477 -5.38 -17.18 -26.00
CA GLU A 477 -5.38 -15.95 -26.79
C GLU A 477 -4.10 -15.14 -26.54
N MET A 478 -3.69 -14.98 -25.29
CA MET A 478 -2.44 -14.32 -24.93
C MET A 478 -1.22 -15.05 -25.51
N GLU A 479 -1.18 -16.38 -25.44
CA GLU A 479 -0.13 -17.21 -26.03
C GLU A 479 -0.05 -17.03 -27.55
N ALA A 480 -1.18 -17.00 -28.25
CA ALA A 480 -1.24 -16.76 -29.69
C ALA A 480 -0.71 -15.36 -30.09
N LEU A 481 -0.80 -14.38 -29.18
CA LEU A 481 -0.24 -13.04 -29.35
C LEU A 481 1.23 -12.93 -28.88
N GLY A 482 1.82 -14.00 -28.35
CA GLY A 482 3.19 -14.03 -27.83
C GLY A 482 3.33 -13.58 -26.37
N TYR A 483 2.24 -13.54 -25.61
CA TYR A 483 2.15 -13.07 -24.23
C TYR A 483 1.79 -14.17 -23.21
N GLY A 484 1.95 -15.44 -23.60
CA GLY A 484 1.67 -16.58 -22.73
C GLY A 484 2.55 -16.61 -21.47
N GLY A 485 1.97 -17.01 -20.35
CA GLY A 485 2.63 -17.15 -19.05
C GLY A 485 2.87 -15.84 -18.31
N MET A 486 2.42 -14.69 -18.83
CA MET A 486 2.67 -13.36 -18.27
C MET A 486 1.65 -12.92 -17.21
N PHE A 487 0.69 -13.78 -16.86
CA PHE A 487 -0.41 -13.47 -15.93
C PHE A 487 -0.45 -14.43 -14.73
N TYR A 488 -0.87 -13.91 -13.58
CA TYR A 488 -1.46 -14.67 -12.50
C TYR A 488 -2.97 -14.76 -12.73
N TYR A 489 -3.57 -15.91 -12.43
CA TYR A 489 -5.02 -16.11 -12.53
C TYR A 489 -5.59 -16.46 -11.16
N PHE A 490 -6.68 -15.80 -10.81
CA PHE A 490 -7.44 -16.08 -9.60
C PHE A 490 -8.93 -16.07 -9.93
N ASP A 491 -9.64 -17.14 -9.58
CA ASP A 491 -11.04 -17.35 -9.97
C ASP A 491 -11.97 -17.55 -8.77
N GLN A 492 -11.50 -17.24 -7.56
CA GLN A 492 -12.24 -17.47 -6.31
C GLN A 492 -12.72 -18.92 -6.12
N ASN A 493 -11.95 -19.89 -6.62
CA ASN A 493 -12.31 -21.32 -6.67
C ASN A 493 -13.54 -21.63 -7.53
N TYR A 494 -13.91 -20.74 -8.47
CA TYR A 494 -15.02 -20.97 -9.39
C TYR A 494 -14.85 -22.29 -10.16
N SER A 495 -13.64 -22.60 -10.62
CA SER A 495 -13.34 -23.82 -11.36
C SER A 495 -13.67 -25.10 -10.59
N GLU A 496 -13.60 -25.08 -9.25
CA GLU A 496 -13.94 -26.25 -8.41
C GLU A 496 -15.46 -26.53 -8.37
N ILE A 497 -16.28 -25.50 -8.57
CA ILE A 497 -17.74 -25.59 -8.44
C ILE A 497 -18.48 -25.44 -9.78
N ALA A 498 -17.80 -24.97 -10.83
CA ALA A 498 -18.38 -24.67 -12.14
C ALA A 498 -19.15 -25.86 -12.71
N GLY A 499 -18.58 -27.07 -12.62
CA GLY A 499 -19.24 -28.30 -13.08
C GLY A 499 -20.55 -28.61 -12.35
N LYS A 500 -20.67 -28.25 -11.06
CA LYS A 500 -21.93 -28.39 -10.31
C LYS A 500 -22.94 -27.34 -10.75
N LEU A 501 -22.52 -26.08 -10.89
CA LEU A 501 -23.38 -24.98 -11.33
C LEU A 501 -23.92 -25.20 -12.76
N ASP A 502 -23.09 -25.71 -13.67
CA ASP A 502 -23.49 -26.07 -15.03
C ASP A 502 -24.44 -27.26 -15.07
N GLY A 503 -24.23 -28.24 -14.18
CA GLY A 503 -25.13 -29.38 -14.02
C GLY A 503 -26.57 -28.94 -13.71
N TYR A 504 -26.74 -27.93 -12.84
CA TYR A 504 -28.06 -27.40 -12.48
C TYR A 504 -28.76 -26.62 -13.60
N MET A 505 -28.04 -26.14 -14.62
CA MET A 505 -28.66 -25.46 -15.78
C MET A 505 -29.06 -26.40 -16.92
N LYS A 506 -28.49 -27.62 -16.94
CA LYS A 506 -28.77 -28.63 -17.98
C LYS A 506 -29.96 -29.53 -17.64
N THR A 507 -30.38 -29.55 -16.37
CA THR A 507 -31.61 -30.19 -15.86
C THR A 507 -32.76 -29.19 -15.81
#